data_AF-A0A2Y9IA87-F1
#
_entry.id   AF-A0A2Y9IA87-F1
#
_cell.length_a   1.000
_cell.length_b   1.000
_cell.length_c   1.000
_cell.angle_alpha   90.00
_cell.angle_beta   90.00
_cell.angle_gamma   90.00
#
_symmetry.space_group_name_H-M   'P 1'
#
loop_
_entity.id
_entity.type
_entity.pdbx_description
1 polymer ?
#
loop_
_entity_poly.entity_id
_entity_poly.type
_entity_poly.pdbx_seq_one_letter_code
_entity_poly.pdbx_strand_id
1 'polypeptide(L)'
;MGHLGALLFLLGGLGALADICEIPEVDSKLVERLGQHLLPWMDWLSLEYLNPSIYVGLRLSSLQAGAREAFYLHILKLNYQQSILGLAINDDNSNNQAKPSMGQLALYLLALRANCEFVGGHKGDRLVSQLKRFLEDEKRAIGSNHKGQPRTSYYQYGLGILALCVHQKRLHDSVVGKLLYAVEHDQHLPQGPLSVDTVAMAGLAFTCLERSNLNPNQGHRITLAIRTVQEKILKAQTPEGHFGNVYSTPLALQLLMNSFMPEKKLGTACLKARAALLASMQDGAFKNVLIISQLLPVLNGKSYVDLISPDCEAPRVLLQPAVETPSQTQALISVMLKVPSVLPPYRHAISVPAGSSLEDVLKKAQELTRFTYGTRNSLSGPYLTSVMGKEVGEREFWQLLQAPDTPLLEGIADYIPKDGETIELRLVSW
;
A
#
# COMPACT_ATOMS: atom_id res chain seq x y z
N MET A 1 -19.43 51.66 -20.20
CA MET A 1 -18.47 50.60 -20.57
C MET A 1 -17.81 50.01 -19.32
N GLY A 2 -18.56 49.34 -18.45
CA GLY A 2 -18.06 48.98 -17.10
C GLY A 2 -18.47 47.61 -16.54
N HIS A 3 -19.07 46.72 -17.34
CA HIS A 3 -19.57 45.44 -16.82
C HIS A 3 -19.06 44.18 -17.55
N LEU A 4 -18.14 44.30 -18.53
CA LEU A 4 -17.53 43.12 -19.17
C LEU A 4 -16.22 42.66 -18.52
N GLY A 5 -15.57 43.48 -17.68
CA GLY A 5 -14.28 43.15 -17.06
C GLY A 5 -14.36 42.18 -15.87
N ALA A 6 -15.50 42.13 -15.18
CA ALA A 6 -15.66 41.27 -14.00
C ALA A 6 -15.96 39.81 -14.35
N LEU A 7 -16.53 39.53 -15.53
CA LEU A 7 -16.83 38.15 -15.95
C LEU A 7 -15.58 37.38 -16.39
N LEU A 8 -14.58 38.07 -16.94
CA LEU A 8 -13.32 37.47 -17.39
C LEU A 8 -12.40 37.03 -16.24
N PHE A 9 -12.47 37.69 -15.08
CA PHE A 9 -11.71 37.26 -13.89
C PHE A 9 -12.32 36.02 -13.22
N LEU A 10 -13.64 35.84 -13.28
CA LEU A 10 -14.29 34.63 -12.77
C LEU A 10 -14.09 33.42 -13.69
N LEU A 11 -13.99 33.63 -15.01
CA LEU A 11 -13.64 32.57 -15.98
C LEU A 11 -12.15 32.20 -15.93
N GLY A 12 -11.26 33.13 -15.58
CA GLY A 12 -9.83 32.86 -15.37
C GLY A 12 -9.55 32.01 -14.13
N GLY A 13 -10.33 32.17 -13.06
CA GLY A 13 -10.20 31.37 -11.82
C GLY A 13 -10.63 29.91 -11.99
N LEU A 14 -11.63 29.63 -12.83
CA LEU A 14 -12.05 28.26 -13.17
C LEU A 14 -11.02 27.53 -14.05
N GLY A 15 -10.22 28.26 -14.83
CA GLY A 15 -9.14 27.69 -15.64
C GLY A 15 -7.94 27.21 -14.82
N ALA A 16 -7.63 27.87 -13.70
CA ALA A 16 -6.49 27.53 -12.84
C ALA A 16 -6.73 26.28 -11.97
N LEU A 17 -7.99 25.95 -11.68
CA LEU A 17 -8.36 24.72 -10.95
C LEU A 17 -8.17 23.44 -11.79
N ALA A 18 -7.97 23.55 -13.11
CA ALA A 18 -7.81 22.39 -13.99
C ALA A 18 -6.41 21.74 -13.93
N ASP A 19 -5.43 22.44 -13.34
CA ASP A 19 -4.02 22.03 -13.33
C ASP A 19 -3.56 21.43 -11.98
N ILE A 20 -4.44 21.44 -10.97
CA ILE A 20 -4.15 20.96 -9.61
C ILE A 20 -5.04 19.76 -9.29
N CYS A 21 -4.44 18.71 -8.73
CA CYS A 21 -5.16 17.56 -8.22
C CYS A 21 -5.63 17.85 -6.79
N GLU A 22 -6.81 18.46 -6.64
CA GLU A 22 -7.46 18.62 -5.35
C GLU A 22 -8.54 17.56 -5.14
N ILE A 23 -8.61 17.03 -3.92
CA ILE A 23 -9.70 16.17 -3.46
C ILE A 23 -10.53 17.02 -2.48
N PRO A 24 -11.62 17.65 -2.93
CA PRO A 24 -12.48 18.43 -2.03
C PRO A 24 -13.06 17.55 -0.93
N GLU A 25 -13.39 18.21 0.18
CA GLU A 25 -13.86 17.60 1.42
C GLU A 25 -14.92 16.51 1.17
N VAL A 26 -14.69 15.35 1.78
CA VAL A 26 -15.54 14.16 1.69
C VAL A 26 -16.41 14.11 2.94
N ASP A 27 -17.63 13.55 2.83
CA ASP A 27 -18.55 13.39 3.97
C ASP A 27 -17.82 12.80 5.18
N SER A 28 -17.78 13.58 6.27
CA SER A 28 -17.05 13.26 7.49
C SER A 28 -17.51 11.93 8.11
N LYS A 29 -18.78 11.55 7.95
CA LYS A 29 -19.30 10.24 8.41
C LYS A 29 -18.73 9.07 7.62
N LEU A 30 -18.40 9.27 6.35
CA LEU A 30 -17.77 8.24 5.53
C LEU A 30 -16.30 8.05 5.96
N VAL A 31 -15.60 9.15 6.19
CA VAL A 31 -14.22 9.15 6.69
C VAL A 31 -14.14 8.52 8.08
N GLU A 32 -15.05 8.87 8.99
CA GLU A 32 -15.15 8.29 10.33
C GLU A 32 -15.36 6.78 10.29
N ARG A 33 -16.27 6.29 9.43
CA ARG A 33 -16.49 4.84 9.23
C ARG A 33 -15.23 4.11 8.80
N LEU A 34 -14.42 4.68 7.90
CA LEU A 34 -13.13 4.10 7.53
C LEU A 34 -12.17 4.04 8.72
N GLY A 35 -12.07 5.12 9.51
CA GLY A 35 -11.24 5.16 10.71
C GLY A 35 -11.69 4.15 11.78
N GLN A 36 -13.00 3.91 11.91
CA GLN A 36 -13.55 2.90 12.82
C GLN A 36 -13.08 1.47 12.50
N HIS A 37 -12.80 1.15 11.23
CA HIS A 37 -12.22 -0.15 10.86
C HIS A 37 -10.77 -0.31 11.33
N LEU A 38 -10.03 0.79 11.51
CA LEU A 38 -8.66 0.76 12.03
C LEU A 38 -8.60 0.69 13.56
N LEU A 39 -9.64 1.15 14.25
CA LEU A 39 -9.59 1.32 15.71
C LEU A 39 -9.33 0.01 16.48
N PRO A 40 -9.92 -1.15 16.14
CA PRO A 40 -9.62 -2.42 16.81
C PRO A 40 -8.15 -2.85 16.68
N TRP A 41 -7.50 -2.51 15.56
CA TRP A 41 -6.11 -2.88 15.29
C TRP A 41 -5.11 -2.14 16.17
N MET A 42 -5.52 -1.03 16.79
CA MET A 42 -4.71 -0.31 17.77
C MET A 42 -4.51 -1.11 19.07
N ASP A 43 -5.36 -2.12 19.31
CA ASP A 43 -5.29 -2.99 20.48
C ASP A 43 -4.57 -4.32 20.17
N TRP A 44 -4.27 -4.61 18.90
CA TRP A 44 -3.57 -5.83 18.45
C TRP A 44 -2.05 -5.61 18.43
N LEU A 45 -1.42 -5.90 19.58
CA LEU A 45 -0.05 -5.48 19.88
C LEU A 45 1.01 -6.58 19.71
N SER A 46 0.62 -7.78 19.24
CA SER A 46 1.60 -8.82 18.90
C SER A 46 2.34 -8.46 17.61
N LEU A 47 3.61 -8.86 17.52
CA LEU A 47 4.52 -8.50 16.42
C LEU A 47 3.94 -8.79 15.03
N GLU A 48 3.17 -9.87 14.90
CA GLU A 48 2.56 -10.31 13.64
C GLU A 48 1.42 -9.41 13.14
N TYR A 49 0.74 -8.68 14.05
CA TYR A 49 -0.35 -7.76 13.71
C TYR A 49 0.08 -6.28 13.77
N LEU A 50 1.26 -5.98 14.31
CA LEU A 50 1.82 -4.63 14.34
C LEU A 50 2.04 -4.09 12.92
N ASN A 51 1.34 -3.01 12.61
CA ASN A 51 1.29 -2.42 11.28
C ASN A 51 1.64 -0.92 11.33
N PRO A 52 2.89 -0.54 10.99
CA PRO A 52 3.30 0.85 10.94
C PRO A 52 2.49 1.69 9.95
N SER A 53 1.90 1.08 8.90
CA SER A 53 1.10 1.82 7.92
C SER A 53 -0.21 2.33 8.54
N ILE A 54 -0.86 1.56 9.43
CA ILE A 54 -2.05 2.01 10.17
C ILE A 54 -1.74 3.27 10.96
N TYR A 55 -0.60 3.27 11.68
CA TYR A 55 -0.15 4.44 12.45
C TYR A 55 0.07 5.65 11.54
N VAL A 56 0.80 5.48 10.43
CA VAL A 56 1.04 6.56 9.46
C VAL A 56 -0.28 7.09 8.88
N GLY A 57 -1.18 6.19 8.49
CA GLY A 57 -2.50 6.54 7.93
C GLY A 57 -3.32 7.39 8.89
N LEU A 58 -3.43 6.99 10.16
CA LEU A 58 -4.14 7.76 11.19
C LEU A 58 -3.49 9.14 11.43
N ARG A 59 -2.16 9.20 11.54
CA ARG A 59 -1.44 10.47 11.79
C ARG A 59 -1.54 11.47 10.63
N LEU A 60 -1.66 10.99 9.41
CA LEU A 60 -1.87 11.83 8.23
C LEU A 60 -3.36 12.10 7.95
N SER A 61 -4.28 11.42 8.63
CA SER A 61 -5.72 11.63 8.49
C SER A 61 -6.24 12.82 9.30
N SER A 62 -7.52 13.15 9.13
CA SER A 62 -8.27 14.08 9.98
C SER A 62 -8.77 13.45 11.29
N LEU A 63 -8.45 12.16 11.54
CA LEU A 63 -8.95 11.36 12.65
C LEU A 63 -7.82 10.98 13.62
N GLN A 64 -8.15 10.75 14.89
CA GLN A 64 -7.22 10.27 15.90
C GLN A 64 -7.80 9.16 16.79
N ALA A 65 -6.96 8.23 17.23
CA ALA A 65 -7.30 7.17 18.20
C ALA A 65 -6.89 7.53 19.66
N GLY A 66 -6.64 8.81 19.93
CA GLY A 66 -6.29 9.32 21.26
C GLY A 66 -5.02 8.69 21.85
N ALA A 67 -5.03 8.37 23.15
CA ALA A 67 -3.87 7.82 23.86
C ALA A 67 -3.35 6.48 23.29
N ARG A 68 -4.20 5.75 22.55
CA ARG A 68 -3.81 4.48 21.92
C ARG A 68 -2.71 4.66 20.88
N GLU A 69 -2.66 5.81 20.21
CA GLU A 69 -1.62 6.08 19.19
C GLU A 69 -0.21 6.11 19.82
N ALA A 70 -0.05 6.81 20.93
CA ALA A 70 1.24 6.91 21.61
C ALA A 70 1.71 5.53 22.12
N PHE A 71 0.78 4.74 22.66
CA PHE A 71 1.08 3.39 23.11
C PHE A 71 1.44 2.47 21.94
N TYR A 72 0.68 2.52 20.84
CA TYR A 72 0.95 1.74 19.63
C TYR A 72 2.34 2.04 19.05
N LEU A 73 2.71 3.32 18.96
CA LEU A 73 4.05 3.71 18.50
C LEU A 73 5.15 3.22 19.47
N HIS A 74 4.90 3.26 20.78
CA HIS A 74 5.86 2.73 21.75
C HIS A 74 6.11 1.23 21.51
N ILE A 75 5.05 0.45 21.28
CA ILE A 75 5.14 -0.97 20.98
C ILE A 75 5.83 -1.22 19.63
N LEU A 76 5.56 -0.41 18.60
CA LEU A 76 6.29 -0.44 17.34
C LEU A 76 7.80 -0.23 17.55
N LYS A 77 8.19 0.80 18.30
CA LYS A 77 9.60 1.11 18.60
C LYS A 77 10.27 -0.05 19.33
N LEU A 78 9.63 -0.61 20.34
CA LEU A 78 10.16 -1.72 21.14
C LEU A 78 10.44 -2.94 20.24
N ASN A 79 9.41 -3.39 19.54
CA ASN A 79 9.45 -4.61 18.74
C ASN A 79 10.39 -4.50 17.53
N TYR A 80 10.26 -3.44 16.73
CA TYR A 80 11.10 -3.27 15.54
C TYR A 80 12.58 -3.12 15.92
N GLN A 81 12.90 -2.37 16.98
CA GLN A 81 14.29 -2.26 17.42
C GLN A 81 14.83 -3.58 17.96
N GLN A 82 14.06 -4.31 18.77
CA GLN A 82 14.51 -5.59 19.33
C GLN A 82 14.70 -6.66 18.24
N SER A 83 13.68 -6.90 17.41
CA SER A 83 13.71 -7.94 16.37
C SER A 83 14.76 -7.65 15.28
N ILE A 84 14.98 -6.38 14.92
CA ILE A 84 15.89 -6.00 13.84
C ILE A 84 17.34 -5.89 14.31
N LEU A 85 17.56 -5.31 15.49
CA LEU A 85 18.90 -5.04 16.00
C LEU A 85 19.47 -6.16 16.86
N GLY A 86 18.65 -7.18 17.19
CA GLY A 86 18.98 -8.40 17.91
C GLY A 86 20.35 -8.36 18.59
N LEU A 87 20.35 -8.14 19.90
CA LEU A 87 21.53 -8.44 20.72
C LEU A 87 21.97 -9.86 20.33
N ALA A 88 23.25 -10.02 19.99
CA ALA A 88 23.85 -11.26 19.54
C ALA A 88 23.88 -12.31 20.66
N ILE A 89 22.72 -12.73 21.14
CA ILE A 89 22.56 -13.97 21.88
C ILE A 89 22.13 -14.95 20.81
N ASN A 90 23.12 -15.68 20.29
CA ASN A 90 22.91 -16.94 19.59
C ASN A 90 22.18 -17.86 20.55
N ASP A 91 20.85 -17.76 20.59
CA ASP A 91 20.03 -18.85 21.08
C ASP A 91 19.51 -19.53 19.82
N ASP A 92 20.28 -20.53 19.37
CA ASP A 92 20.01 -21.41 18.23
C ASP A 92 18.68 -22.20 18.39
N ASN A 93 17.90 -21.90 19.44
CA ASN A 93 16.60 -22.49 19.76
C ASN A 93 15.40 -21.53 19.67
N SER A 94 15.56 -20.27 19.27
CA SER A 94 14.41 -19.35 19.07
C SER A 94 13.88 -19.34 17.63
N ASN A 95 13.62 -20.52 17.07
CA ASN A 95 12.63 -20.65 15.99
C ASN A 95 11.28 -20.19 16.56
N ASN A 96 10.83 -18.96 16.25
CA ASN A 96 9.40 -18.59 16.04
C ASN A 96 9.04 -17.09 16.07
N GLN A 97 9.95 -16.13 16.31
CA GLN A 97 9.60 -14.71 16.08
C GLN A 97 9.99 -14.26 14.67
N ALA A 98 8.99 -14.19 13.79
CA ALA A 98 9.17 -13.70 12.42
C ALA A 98 9.68 -12.25 12.44
N LYS A 99 10.97 -12.07 12.13
CA LYS A 99 11.62 -10.76 12.04
C LYS A 99 10.90 -9.88 11.00
N PRO A 100 10.63 -8.59 11.29
CA PRO A 100 10.09 -7.67 10.29
C PRO A 100 10.99 -7.59 9.06
N SER A 101 10.37 -7.60 7.88
CA SER A 101 11.03 -7.38 6.60
C SER A 101 11.61 -5.97 6.49
N MET A 102 12.50 -5.76 5.52
CA MET A 102 13.07 -4.43 5.27
C MET A 102 12.06 -3.43 4.71
N GLY A 103 11.04 -3.90 3.97
CA GLY A 103 9.89 -3.07 3.59
C GLY A 103 9.05 -2.64 4.81
N GLN A 104 8.83 -3.53 5.78
CA GLN A 104 8.20 -3.18 7.06
C GLN A 104 9.05 -2.18 7.86
N LEU A 105 10.38 -2.35 7.87
CA LEU A 105 11.29 -1.37 8.48
C LEU A 105 11.16 0.02 7.83
N ALA A 106 11.03 0.09 6.52
CA ALA A 106 10.82 1.35 5.81
C ALA A 106 9.51 2.05 6.26
N LEU A 107 8.41 1.30 6.40
CA LEU A 107 7.14 1.84 6.93
C LEU A 107 7.26 2.25 8.40
N TYR A 108 8.02 1.52 9.22
CA TYR A 108 8.33 1.93 10.59
C TYR A 108 9.09 3.26 10.63
N LEU A 109 10.01 3.50 9.71
CA LEU A 109 10.65 4.82 9.58
C LEU A 109 9.63 5.91 9.21
N LEU A 110 8.66 5.63 8.32
CA LEU A 110 7.57 6.57 8.07
C LEU A 110 6.74 6.84 9.33
N ALA A 111 6.48 5.83 10.15
CA ALA A 111 5.76 5.98 11.43
C ALA A 111 6.51 6.89 12.42
N LEU A 112 7.85 6.84 12.46
CA LEU A 112 8.64 7.79 13.25
C LEU A 112 8.45 9.23 12.76
N ARG A 113 8.50 9.46 11.43
CA ARG A 113 8.22 10.80 10.86
C ARG A 113 6.80 11.24 11.15
N ALA A 114 5.83 10.34 11.10
CA ALA A 114 4.44 10.67 11.43
C ALA A 114 4.26 11.17 12.88
N ASN A 115 5.23 10.89 13.77
CA ASN A 115 5.33 11.47 15.11
C ASN A 115 6.34 12.61 15.23
N CYS A 116 6.71 13.24 14.11
CA CYS A 116 7.71 14.31 14.04
C CYS A 116 9.12 13.92 14.52
N GLU A 117 9.42 12.62 14.59
CA GLU A 117 10.72 12.13 15.05
C GLU A 117 11.65 11.83 13.87
N PHE A 118 12.93 12.17 14.02
CA PHE A 118 13.99 11.62 13.18
C PHE A 118 14.54 10.33 13.81
N VAL A 119 14.90 9.38 12.96
CA VAL A 119 15.66 8.20 13.39
C VAL A 119 17.05 8.64 13.84
N GLY A 120 17.40 8.34 15.08
CA GLY A 120 18.63 8.82 15.72
C GLY A 120 19.14 7.91 16.84
N GLY A 121 20.32 8.26 17.36
CA GLY A 121 21.07 7.46 18.33
C GLY A 121 21.62 6.16 17.73
N HIS A 122 22.45 5.44 18.51
CA HIS A 122 23.12 4.22 18.04
C HIS A 122 22.17 3.16 17.46
N LYS A 123 20.99 2.97 18.06
CA LYS A 123 19.98 2.04 17.55
C LYS A 123 19.43 2.52 16.20
N GLY A 124 19.11 3.81 16.08
CA GLY A 124 18.62 4.40 14.85
C GLY A 124 19.64 4.31 13.70
N ASP A 125 20.91 4.60 13.97
CA ASP A 125 21.98 4.52 12.97
C ASP A 125 22.16 3.09 12.43
N ARG A 126 22.00 2.08 13.30
CA ARG A 126 22.01 0.67 12.89
C ARG A 126 20.81 0.33 12.01
N LEU A 127 19.60 0.81 12.33
CA LEU A 127 18.41 0.60 11.50
C LEU A 127 18.57 1.23 10.10
N VAL A 128 19.07 2.47 10.05
CA VAL A 128 19.39 3.16 8.78
C VAL A 128 20.42 2.35 7.99
N SER A 129 21.46 1.85 8.65
CA SER A 129 22.49 1.02 8.01
C SER A 129 21.93 -0.29 7.45
N GLN A 130 20.99 -0.93 8.14
CA GLN A 130 20.32 -2.14 7.63
C GLN A 130 19.47 -1.83 6.41
N LEU A 131 18.68 -0.75 6.41
CA LEU A 131 17.85 -0.38 5.27
C LEU A 131 18.70 0.06 4.06
N LYS A 132 19.83 0.74 4.28
CA LYS A 132 20.81 1.05 3.22
C LYS A 132 21.43 -0.22 2.65
N ARG A 133 21.80 -1.19 3.50
CA ARG A 133 22.36 -2.47 3.06
C ARG A 133 21.36 -3.25 2.22
N PHE A 134 20.10 -3.28 2.64
CA PHE A 134 19.00 -3.86 1.85
C PHE A 134 18.95 -3.28 0.43
N LEU A 135 18.94 -1.95 0.29
CA LEU A 135 18.91 -1.32 -1.03
C LEU A 135 20.18 -1.62 -1.86
N GLU A 136 21.35 -1.74 -1.22
CA GLU A 136 22.58 -2.16 -1.90
C GLU A 136 22.52 -3.62 -2.37
N ASP A 137 21.95 -4.52 -1.58
CA ASP A 137 21.75 -5.93 -1.96
C ASP A 137 20.75 -6.08 -3.10
N GLU A 138 19.64 -5.32 -3.06
CA GLU A 138 18.67 -5.25 -4.15
C GLU A 138 19.30 -4.68 -5.42
N LYS A 139 20.12 -3.62 -5.30
CA LYS A 139 20.89 -3.06 -6.42
C LYS A 139 21.81 -4.11 -7.07
N ARG A 140 22.46 -4.96 -6.25
CA ARG A 140 23.28 -6.07 -6.74
C ARG A 140 22.45 -7.13 -7.45
N ALA A 141 21.27 -7.47 -6.93
CA ALA A 141 20.35 -8.42 -7.55
C ALA A 141 19.84 -7.96 -8.93
N ILE A 142 19.61 -6.65 -9.09
CA ILE A 142 19.26 -6.05 -10.40
C ILE A 142 20.43 -6.14 -11.39
N GLY A 143 21.68 -6.08 -10.90
CA GLY A 143 22.89 -6.17 -11.71
C GLY A 143 23.21 -4.89 -12.49
N SER A 144 24.45 -4.77 -12.97
CA SER A 144 24.92 -3.60 -13.72
C SER A 144 24.20 -3.43 -15.07
N ASN A 145 23.85 -4.55 -15.72
CA ASN A 145 23.20 -4.60 -17.03
C ASN A 145 21.66 -4.51 -16.97
N HIS A 146 21.07 -4.36 -15.76
CA HIS A 146 19.62 -4.27 -15.55
C HIS A 146 18.80 -5.47 -16.05
N LYS A 147 19.45 -6.64 -16.24
CA LYS A 147 18.78 -7.89 -16.62
C LYS A 147 18.30 -8.69 -15.42
N GLY A 148 18.81 -8.39 -14.23
CA GLY A 148 18.32 -8.94 -12.98
C GLY A 148 17.11 -8.18 -12.46
N GLN A 149 16.65 -8.57 -11.26
CA GLN A 149 15.47 -8.02 -10.65
C GLN A 149 15.64 -7.92 -9.12
N PRO A 150 14.92 -7.01 -8.44
CA PRO A 150 14.94 -6.94 -6.99
C PRO A 150 14.36 -8.22 -6.38
N ARG A 151 15.04 -8.87 -5.42
CA ARG A 151 14.58 -10.06 -4.69
C ARG A 151 13.19 -9.87 -4.06
N THR A 152 12.89 -8.64 -3.65
CA THR A 152 11.54 -8.22 -3.25
C THR A 152 10.76 -7.69 -4.46
N SER A 153 10.62 -6.36 -4.56
CA SER A 153 9.93 -5.67 -5.65
C SER A 153 10.45 -4.23 -5.77
N TYR A 154 10.24 -3.61 -6.94
CA TYR A 154 10.53 -2.19 -7.11
C TYR A 154 9.67 -1.30 -6.20
N TYR A 155 8.50 -1.77 -5.75
CA TYR A 155 7.69 -1.08 -4.74
C TYR A 155 8.45 -0.96 -3.41
N GLN A 156 8.99 -2.06 -2.87
CA GLN A 156 9.77 -2.02 -1.63
C GLN A 156 11.09 -1.26 -1.81
N TYR A 157 11.69 -1.32 -2.99
CA TYR A 157 12.88 -0.54 -3.33
C TYR A 157 12.59 0.98 -3.28
N GLY A 158 11.51 1.43 -3.92
CA GLY A 158 11.05 2.82 -3.87
C GLY A 158 10.68 3.27 -2.46
N LEU A 159 9.95 2.43 -1.71
CA LEU A 159 9.57 2.69 -0.32
C LEU A 159 10.78 2.83 0.60
N GLY A 160 11.82 2.01 0.42
CA GLY A 160 13.08 2.13 1.17
C GLY A 160 13.81 3.44 0.89
N ILE A 161 13.82 3.89 -0.37
CA ILE A 161 14.38 5.20 -0.76
C ILE A 161 13.58 6.34 -0.12
N LEU A 162 12.24 6.31 -0.23
CA LEU A 162 11.36 7.30 0.38
C LEU A 162 11.58 7.39 1.89
N ALA A 163 11.60 6.25 2.59
CA ALA A 163 11.78 6.19 4.04
C ALA A 163 13.12 6.79 4.48
N LEU A 164 14.21 6.54 3.77
CA LEU A 164 15.50 7.17 4.07
C LEU A 164 15.51 8.67 3.75
N CYS A 165 14.85 9.06 2.66
CA CYS A 165 14.76 10.45 2.23
C CYS A 165 14.04 11.34 3.25
N VAL A 166 12.87 10.94 3.75
CA VAL A 166 12.13 11.73 4.75
C VAL A 166 12.86 11.86 6.09
N HIS A 167 13.87 11.01 6.32
CA HIS A 167 14.80 11.08 7.46
C HIS A 167 16.12 11.80 7.14
N GLN A 168 16.20 12.47 6.00
CA GLN A 168 17.40 13.19 5.52
C GLN A 168 18.64 12.30 5.41
N LYS A 169 18.45 11.01 5.07
CA LYS A 169 19.54 10.04 4.91
C LYS A 169 19.84 9.84 3.42
N ARG A 170 20.91 10.47 2.95
CA ARG A 170 21.38 10.36 1.57
C ARG A 170 21.75 8.93 1.18
N LEU A 171 21.43 8.56 -0.06
CA LEU A 171 21.80 7.32 -0.75
C LEU A 171 22.79 7.61 -1.87
N HIS A 172 23.56 6.60 -2.26
CA HIS A 172 24.48 6.70 -3.40
C HIS A 172 23.69 6.79 -4.72
N ASP A 173 24.18 7.59 -5.67
CA ASP A 173 23.49 7.83 -6.96
C ASP A 173 23.21 6.53 -7.73
N SER A 174 24.06 5.50 -7.57
CA SER A 174 23.84 4.19 -8.21
C SER A 174 22.61 3.45 -7.70
N VAL A 175 22.20 3.69 -6.44
CA VAL A 175 20.98 3.09 -5.86
C VAL A 175 19.76 3.74 -6.49
N VAL A 176 19.72 5.08 -6.49
CA VAL A 176 18.63 5.85 -7.12
C VAL A 176 18.55 5.55 -8.62
N GLY A 177 19.71 5.41 -9.28
CA GLY A 177 19.82 5.08 -10.71
C GLY A 177 19.12 3.78 -11.12
N LYS A 178 18.97 2.79 -10.23
CA LYS A 178 18.20 1.57 -10.54
C LYS A 178 16.70 1.82 -10.60
N LEU A 179 16.17 2.64 -9.70
CA LEU A 179 14.76 3.00 -9.74
C LEU A 179 14.45 3.92 -10.94
N LEU A 180 15.34 4.88 -11.23
CA LEU A 180 15.23 5.74 -12.42
C LEU A 180 15.16 4.89 -13.69
N TYR A 181 16.09 3.94 -13.84
CA TYR A 181 16.08 3.03 -14.99
C TYR A 181 14.78 2.22 -15.11
N ALA A 182 14.26 1.70 -14.00
CA ALA A 182 13.04 0.91 -14.00
C ALA A 182 11.82 1.72 -14.46
N VAL A 183 11.73 3.00 -14.10
CA VAL A 183 10.67 3.88 -14.59
C VAL A 183 10.87 4.24 -16.06
N GLU A 184 12.09 4.56 -16.48
CA GLU A 184 12.41 4.96 -17.86
C GLU A 184 12.19 3.82 -18.87
N HIS A 185 12.59 2.60 -18.52
CA HIS A 185 12.67 1.45 -19.43
C HIS A 185 11.71 0.33 -19.05
N ASP A 186 10.63 0.68 -18.37
CA ASP A 186 9.61 -0.22 -17.83
C ASP A 186 9.13 -1.33 -18.78
N GLN A 187 8.89 -1.02 -20.05
CA GLN A 187 8.47 -2.01 -21.06
C GLN A 187 9.50 -3.10 -21.34
N HIS A 188 10.76 -2.88 -20.98
CA HIS A 188 11.88 -3.78 -21.18
C HIS A 188 12.29 -4.49 -19.88
N LEU A 189 11.53 -4.31 -18.79
CA LEU A 189 11.79 -5.02 -17.56
C LEU A 189 11.47 -6.51 -17.73
N PRO A 190 12.27 -7.42 -17.16
CA PRO A 190 12.04 -8.86 -17.28
C PRO A 190 10.67 -9.36 -16.77
N GLN A 191 10.01 -8.62 -15.88
CA GLN A 191 8.70 -8.95 -15.28
C GLN A 191 7.53 -8.27 -16.02
N GLY A 192 7.82 -7.56 -17.12
CA GLY A 192 6.86 -6.68 -17.78
C GLY A 192 6.65 -5.35 -17.05
N PRO A 193 5.60 -4.60 -17.44
CA PRO A 193 5.36 -3.24 -16.95
C PRO A 193 5.06 -3.17 -15.44
N LEU A 194 5.55 -2.12 -14.79
CA LEU A 194 5.33 -1.81 -13.39
C LEU A 194 3.85 -1.50 -13.11
N SER A 195 3.36 -1.99 -11.97
CA SER A 195 2.01 -1.65 -11.48
C SER A 195 1.90 -0.15 -11.13
N VAL A 196 0.67 0.37 -11.15
CA VAL A 196 0.37 1.75 -10.73
C VAL A 196 0.88 2.03 -9.32
N ASP A 197 0.75 1.07 -8.39
CA ASP A 197 1.27 1.19 -7.01
C ASP A 197 2.78 1.37 -6.98
N THR A 198 3.50 0.62 -7.82
CA THR A 198 4.97 0.68 -7.90
C THR A 198 5.42 2.00 -8.51
N VAL A 199 4.74 2.44 -9.58
CA VAL A 199 4.99 3.73 -10.23
C VAL A 199 4.70 4.89 -9.27
N ALA A 200 3.61 4.83 -8.53
CA ALA A 200 3.25 5.84 -7.53
C ALA A 200 4.26 5.91 -6.38
N MET A 201 4.66 4.76 -5.82
CA MET A 201 5.68 4.70 -4.78
C MET A 201 7.04 5.21 -5.25
N ALA A 202 7.43 4.90 -6.50
CA ALA A 202 8.65 5.43 -7.10
C ALA A 202 8.59 6.95 -7.25
N GLY A 203 7.44 7.48 -7.71
CA GLY A 203 7.20 8.91 -7.80
C GLY A 203 7.29 9.61 -6.45
N LEU A 204 6.66 9.07 -5.39
CA LEU A 204 6.75 9.64 -4.03
C LEU A 204 8.21 9.72 -3.56
N ALA A 205 9.00 8.68 -3.82
CA ALA A 205 10.43 8.66 -3.51
C ALA A 205 11.20 9.74 -4.28
N PHE A 206 10.98 9.88 -5.59
CA PHE A 206 11.61 10.92 -6.41
C PHE A 206 11.23 12.33 -5.97
N THR A 207 9.94 12.59 -5.70
CA THR A 207 9.47 13.86 -5.18
C THR A 207 10.15 14.22 -3.86
N CYS A 208 10.35 13.25 -2.97
CA CYS A 208 11.10 13.50 -1.74
C CYS A 208 12.57 13.86 -2.01
N LEU A 209 13.24 13.10 -2.88
CA LEU A 209 14.66 13.33 -3.23
C LEU A 209 14.88 14.70 -3.89
N GLU A 210 13.94 15.12 -4.74
CA GLU A 210 13.93 16.43 -5.39
C GLU A 210 13.75 17.56 -4.36
N ARG A 211 12.69 17.49 -3.54
CA ARG A 211 12.38 18.50 -2.51
C ARG A 211 13.47 18.62 -1.45
N SER A 212 14.18 17.54 -1.15
CA SER A 212 15.25 17.50 -0.14
C SER A 212 16.65 17.68 -0.73
N ASN A 213 16.78 17.81 -2.06
CA ASN A 213 18.06 17.95 -2.78
C ASN A 213 19.14 16.92 -2.37
N LEU A 214 18.77 15.65 -2.15
CA LEU A 214 19.68 14.63 -1.63
C LEU A 214 20.59 14.02 -2.70
N ASN A 215 20.20 14.08 -3.98
CA ASN A 215 20.94 13.51 -5.11
C ASN A 215 21.08 14.53 -6.27
N PRO A 216 21.78 15.66 -6.06
CA PRO A 216 21.82 16.77 -7.03
C PRO A 216 22.38 16.36 -8.40
N ASN A 217 23.32 15.42 -8.46
CA ASN A 217 23.88 14.89 -9.72
C ASN A 217 22.82 14.18 -10.59
N GLN A 218 21.74 13.69 -9.98
CA GLN A 218 20.63 13.05 -10.67
C GLN A 218 19.42 13.99 -10.81
N GLY A 219 19.52 15.25 -10.38
CA GLY A 219 18.38 16.17 -10.24
C GLY A 219 17.51 16.27 -11.50
N HIS A 220 18.11 16.59 -12.64
CA HIS A 220 17.40 16.65 -13.93
C HIS A 220 16.70 15.32 -14.28
N ARG A 221 17.37 14.19 -14.05
CA ARG A 221 16.85 12.86 -14.35
C ARG A 221 15.71 12.47 -13.40
N ILE A 222 15.79 12.88 -12.13
CA ILE A 222 14.72 12.74 -11.15
C ILE A 222 13.48 13.54 -11.56
N THR A 223 13.64 14.82 -11.93
CA THR A 223 12.53 15.66 -12.40
C THR A 223 11.84 15.05 -13.62
N LEU A 224 12.61 14.54 -14.58
CA LEU A 224 12.05 13.85 -15.76
C LEU A 224 11.32 12.55 -15.37
N ALA A 225 11.86 11.79 -14.42
CA ALA A 225 11.22 10.58 -13.93
C ALA A 225 9.89 10.89 -13.20
N ILE A 226 9.81 11.97 -12.42
CA ILE A 226 8.57 12.45 -11.79
C ILE A 226 7.50 12.72 -12.85
N ARG A 227 7.85 13.42 -13.94
CA ARG A 227 6.94 13.63 -15.06
C ARG A 227 6.51 12.32 -15.71
N THR A 228 7.46 11.41 -15.93
CA THR A 228 7.20 10.10 -16.54
C THR A 228 6.22 9.26 -15.72
N VAL A 229 6.38 9.22 -14.39
CA VAL A 229 5.45 8.48 -13.52
C VAL A 229 4.05 9.09 -13.52
N GLN A 230 3.93 10.42 -13.53
CA GLN A 230 2.64 11.10 -13.61
C GLN A 230 1.90 10.76 -14.90
N GLU A 231 2.60 10.86 -16.05
CA GLU A 231 2.03 10.52 -17.36
C GLU A 231 1.58 9.05 -17.43
N LYS A 232 2.37 8.12 -16.87
CA LYS A 232 1.99 6.70 -16.79
C LYS A 232 0.74 6.46 -15.95
N ILE A 233 0.66 7.07 -14.77
CA ILE A 233 -0.52 6.94 -13.90
C ILE A 233 -1.77 7.50 -14.59
N LEU A 234 -1.67 8.68 -15.21
CA LEU A 234 -2.79 9.26 -15.95
C LEU A 234 -3.23 8.37 -17.11
N LYS A 235 -2.29 7.76 -17.83
CA LYS A 235 -2.60 6.81 -18.92
C LYS A 235 -3.26 5.53 -18.42
N ALA A 236 -3.02 5.14 -17.17
CA ALA A 236 -3.63 3.97 -16.54
C ALA A 236 -5.02 4.26 -15.94
N GLN A 237 -5.59 5.46 -16.15
CA GLN A 237 -6.95 5.75 -15.70
C GLN A 237 -7.99 4.90 -16.44
N THR A 238 -8.81 4.16 -15.71
CA THR A 238 -9.88 3.31 -16.25
C THR A 238 -11.08 4.16 -16.70
N PRO A 239 -12.01 3.60 -17.51
CA PRO A 239 -13.24 4.29 -17.88
C PRO A 239 -14.08 4.75 -16.67
N GLU A 240 -14.06 3.99 -15.58
CA GLU A 240 -14.75 4.30 -14.32
C GLU A 240 -14.10 5.48 -13.59
N GLY A 241 -12.81 5.76 -13.86
CA GLY A 241 -12.05 6.87 -13.30
C GLY A 241 -10.95 6.45 -12.33
N HIS A 242 -10.82 5.17 -11.98
CA HIS A 242 -9.75 4.68 -11.11
C HIS A 242 -8.38 4.72 -11.80
N PHE A 243 -7.30 4.92 -11.06
CA PHE A 243 -5.94 4.77 -11.61
C PHE A 243 -5.49 3.31 -11.44
N GLY A 244 -5.44 2.55 -12.53
CA GLY A 244 -5.22 1.11 -12.50
C GLY A 244 -6.44 0.36 -12.00
N ASN A 245 -6.67 0.37 -10.68
CA ASN A 245 -7.87 -0.18 -10.04
C ASN A 245 -8.23 0.64 -8.78
N VAL A 246 -9.32 0.26 -8.12
CA VAL A 246 -9.83 0.93 -6.90
C VAL A 246 -8.80 1.00 -5.77
N TYR A 247 -7.94 -0.02 -5.61
CA TYR A 247 -6.96 -0.13 -4.53
C TYR A 247 -5.60 0.51 -4.84
N SER A 248 -5.26 0.68 -6.12
CA SER A 248 -4.07 1.45 -6.54
C SER A 248 -4.32 2.97 -6.55
N THR A 249 -5.59 3.37 -6.66
CA THR A 249 -6.02 4.78 -6.74
C THR A 249 -5.55 5.64 -5.55
N PRO A 250 -5.60 5.18 -4.28
CA PRO A 250 -5.10 5.95 -3.14
C PRO A 250 -3.64 6.39 -3.28
N LEU A 251 -2.71 5.47 -3.58
CA LEU A 251 -1.29 5.81 -3.74
C LEU A 251 -1.05 6.69 -4.97
N ALA A 252 -1.76 6.45 -6.07
CA ALA A 252 -1.71 7.30 -7.24
C ALA A 252 -2.10 8.75 -6.91
N LEU A 253 -3.19 8.94 -6.16
CA LEU A 253 -3.63 10.25 -5.72
C LEU A 253 -2.63 10.92 -4.76
N GLN A 254 -2.04 10.18 -3.81
CA GLN A 254 -1.00 10.74 -2.95
C GLN A 254 0.17 11.36 -3.75
N LEU A 255 0.55 10.76 -4.87
CA LEU A 255 1.57 11.32 -5.76
C LEU A 255 1.03 12.52 -6.56
N LEU A 256 -0.14 12.39 -7.18
CA LEU A 256 -0.70 13.40 -8.08
C LEU A 256 -1.08 14.70 -7.34
N MET A 257 -1.49 14.63 -6.07
CA MET A 257 -1.79 15.81 -5.24
C MET A 257 -0.55 16.68 -4.95
N ASN A 258 0.65 16.09 -5.04
CA ASN A 258 1.93 16.80 -4.88
C ASN A 258 2.51 17.33 -6.19
N SER A 259 1.77 17.17 -7.29
CA SER A 259 2.24 17.39 -8.65
C SER A 259 1.62 18.65 -9.24
N PHE A 260 2.43 19.40 -9.99
CA PHE A 260 1.94 20.43 -10.89
C PHE A 260 2.15 19.97 -12.33
N MET A 261 1.06 19.79 -13.08
CA MET A 261 1.14 19.57 -14.52
C MET A 261 0.34 20.65 -15.25
N PRO A 262 1.00 21.52 -16.03
CA PRO A 262 0.33 22.61 -16.75
C PRO A 262 -0.56 22.13 -17.93
N GLU A 263 -0.82 20.82 -18.01
CA GLU A 263 -1.79 20.25 -18.94
C GLU A 263 -3.13 20.07 -18.21
N LYS A 264 -4.19 20.68 -18.74
CA LYS A 264 -5.61 20.65 -18.29
C LYS A 264 -6.23 19.25 -18.06
N LYS A 265 -5.44 18.18 -18.24
CA LYS A 265 -5.83 16.78 -18.03
C LYS A 265 -5.73 16.37 -16.56
N LEU A 266 -4.83 16.95 -15.76
CA LEU A 266 -4.58 16.49 -14.39
C LEU A 266 -5.80 16.70 -13.48
N GLY A 267 -6.32 17.93 -13.38
CA GLY A 267 -7.49 18.23 -12.55
C GLY A 267 -8.72 17.42 -12.97
N THR A 268 -8.97 17.31 -14.28
CA THR A 268 -10.08 16.48 -14.82
C THR A 268 -9.92 15.01 -14.45
N ALA A 269 -8.70 14.45 -14.55
CA ALA A 269 -8.45 13.07 -14.17
C ALA A 269 -8.64 12.85 -12.67
N CYS A 270 -8.17 13.75 -11.81
CA CYS A 270 -8.37 13.65 -10.37
C CYS A 270 -9.84 13.79 -9.96
N LEU A 271 -10.63 14.64 -10.64
CA LEU A 271 -12.07 14.74 -10.41
C LEU A 271 -12.80 13.42 -10.74
N LYS A 272 -12.43 12.76 -11.84
CA LYS A 272 -12.96 11.43 -12.18
C LYS A 272 -12.58 10.38 -11.14
N ALA A 273 -11.30 10.35 -10.76
CA ALA A 273 -10.80 9.42 -9.73
C ALA A 273 -11.51 9.62 -8.40
N ARG A 274 -11.77 10.87 -8.00
CA ARG A 274 -12.57 11.19 -6.82
C ARG A 274 -13.98 10.63 -6.90
N ALA A 275 -14.67 10.84 -8.02
CA ALA A 275 -16.04 10.34 -8.20
C ALA A 275 -16.09 8.81 -8.10
N ALA A 276 -15.14 8.14 -8.74
CA ALA A 276 -14.99 6.69 -8.67
C ALA A 276 -14.71 6.20 -7.25
N LEU A 277 -13.77 6.85 -6.56
CA LEU A 277 -13.39 6.53 -5.18
C LEU A 277 -14.56 6.71 -4.20
N LEU A 278 -15.34 7.79 -4.35
CA LEU A 278 -16.51 8.04 -3.51
C LEU A 278 -17.59 6.98 -3.71
N ALA A 279 -17.85 6.57 -4.96
CA ALA A 279 -18.77 5.47 -5.24
C ALA A 279 -18.29 4.16 -4.59
N SER A 280 -17.01 3.81 -4.76
CA SER A 280 -16.43 2.61 -4.12
C SER A 280 -16.46 2.66 -2.59
N MET A 281 -16.28 3.84 -1.99
CA MET A 281 -16.41 4.04 -0.54
C MET A 281 -17.85 3.83 -0.06
N GLN A 282 -18.84 4.30 -0.81
CA GLN A 282 -20.26 4.08 -0.51
C GLN A 282 -20.65 2.61 -0.64
N ASP A 283 -20.07 1.91 -1.61
CA ASP A 283 -20.28 0.47 -1.85
C ASP A 283 -19.51 -0.43 -0.86
N GLY A 284 -18.71 0.15 0.04
CA GLY A 284 -17.98 -0.61 1.06
C GLY A 284 -16.77 -1.39 0.52
N ALA A 285 -16.14 -0.93 -0.56
CA ALA A 285 -14.98 -1.59 -1.17
C ALA A 285 -13.72 -1.59 -0.27
N PHE A 286 -13.63 -0.64 0.68
CA PHE A 286 -12.44 -0.44 1.51
C PHE A 286 -12.61 -1.10 2.89
N LYS A 287 -12.25 -2.38 2.97
CA LYS A 287 -12.24 -3.16 4.23
C LYS A 287 -10.82 -3.40 4.75
N ASN A 288 -9.89 -3.63 3.83
CA ASN A 288 -8.51 -3.95 4.18
C ASN A 288 -7.82 -2.76 4.88
N VAL A 289 -7.28 -3.00 6.07
CA VAL A 289 -6.69 -1.95 6.90
C VAL A 289 -5.47 -1.25 6.29
N LEU A 290 -4.68 -1.96 5.49
CA LEU A 290 -3.55 -1.35 4.80
C LEU A 290 -4.06 -0.35 3.75
N ILE A 291 -5.05 -0.74 2.96
CA ILE A 291 -5.63 0.13 1.94
C ILE A 291 -6.32 1.34 2.57
N ILE A 292 -7.07 1.14 3.66
CA ILE A 292 -7.66 2.26 4.42
C ILE A 292 -6.56 3.22 4.89
N SER A 293 -5.44 2.70 5.41
CA SER A 293 -4.31 3.51 5.86
C SER A 293 -3.60 4.29 4.73
N GLN A 294 -3.71 3.83 3.48
CA GLN A 294 -3.22 4.54 2.30
C GLN A 294 -4.23 5.57 1.76
N LEU A 295 -5.53 5.32 1.98
CA LEU A 295 -6.62 6.20 1.57
C LEU A 295 -6.82 7.39 2.51
N LEU A 296 -6.76 7.17 3.83
CA LEU A 296 -7.00 8.23 4.81
C LEU A 296 -6.14 9.50 4.63
N PRO A 297 -4.83 9.43 4.28
CA PRO A 297 -4.05 10.62 3.95
C PRO A 297 -4.66 11.43 2.80
N VAL A 298 -5.07 10.76 1.70
CA VAL A 298 -5.66 11.39 0.51
C VAL A 298 -6.92 12.16 0.88
N LEU A 299 -7.78 11.57 1.72
CA LEU A 299 -9.02 12.19 2.19
C LEU A 299 -8.79 13.43 3.07
N ASN A 300 -7.57 13.63 3.55
CA ASN A 300 -7.16 14.79 4.34
C ASN A 300 -6.21 15.72 3.56
N GLY A 301 -6.09 15.58 2.24
CA GLY A 301 -5.19 16.42 1.45
C GLY A 301 -3.70 16.09 1.64
N LYS A 302 -3.36 14.95 2.25
CA LYS A 302 -1.99 14.56 2.62
C LYS A 302 -1.47 13.35 1.86
N SER A 303 -0.16 13.16 1.95
CA SER A 303 0.63 12.13 1.29
C SER A 303 1.82 11.72 2.17
N TYR A 304 2.53 10.67 1.77
CA TYR A 304 3.80 10.33 2.41
C TYR A 304 4.91 11.37 2.20
N VAL A 305 4.80 12.29 1.23
CA VAL A 305 5.77 13.39 1.04
C VAL A 305 5.63 14.45 2.13
N ASP A 306 4.45 14.59 2.75
CA ASP A 306 4.24 15.49 3.89
C ASP A 306 5.03 15.07 5.14
N LEU A 307 5.56 13.84 5.16
CA LEU A 307 6.44 13.34 6.22
C LEU A 307 7.87 13.93 6.16
N ILE A 308 8.22 14.71 5.12
CA ILE A 308 9.45 15.52 5.10
C ILE A 308 9.41 16.51 6.28
N SER A 309 8.31 17.25 6.39
CA SER A 309 8.07 18.27 7.42
C SER A 309 6.64 18.15 7.97
N PRO A 310 6.37 17.12 8.80
CA PRO A 310 5.05 16.81 9.29
C PRO A 310 4.58 17.82 10.34
N ASP A 311 3.28 18.11 10.34
CA ASP A 311 2.60 18.89 11.38
C ASP A 311 1.92 17.94 12.38
N CYS A 312 2.51 17.82 13.57
CA CYS A 312 2.00 16.98 14.65
C CYS A 312 1.03 17.69 15.59
N GLU A 313 0.90 19.01 15.49
CA GLU A 313 0.03 19.83 16.34
C GLU A 313 -1.34 20.08 15.68
N ALA A 314 -1.47 19.78 14.37
CA ALA A 314 -2.72 19.85 13.64
C ALA A 314 -3.85 19.07 14.37
N PRO A 315 -4.99 19.71 14.66
CA PRO A 315 -6.09 19.07 15.37
C PRO A 315 -6.72 17.97 14.52
N ARG A 316 -7.11 16.87 15.18
CA ARG A 316 -7.79 15.72 14.55
C ARG A 316 -8.99 15.30 15.40
N VAL A 317 -10.03 14.80 14.75
CA VAL A 317 -11.28 14.37 15.39
C VAL A 317 -11.07 13.03 16.10
N LEU A 318 -11.49 12.93 17.36
CA LEU A 318 -11.37 11.69 18.13
C LEU A 318 -12.35 10.63 17.60
N LEU A 319 -11.82 9.47 17.24
CA LEU A 319 -12.59 8.32 16.80
C LEU A 319 -13.40 7.72 17.96
N GLN A 320 -14.68 7.46 17.68
CA GLN A 320 -15.54 6.66 18.53
C GLN A 320 -15.63 5.23 18.00
N PRO A 321 -15.70 4.21 18.87
CA PRO A 321 -15.96 2.83 18.45
C PRO A 321 -17.25 2.73 17.62
N ALA A 322 -17.24 1.89 16.59
CA ALA A 322 -18.45 1.59 15.84
C ALA A 322 -19.48 0.88 16.75
N VAL A 323 -20.75 1.22 16.59
CA VAL A 323 -21.84 0.48 17.24
C VAL A 323 -22.05 -0.83 16.50
N GLU A 324 -21.90 -1.96 17.19
CA GLU A 324 -22.12 -3.28 16.61
C GLU A 324 -23.55 -3.39 16.07
N THR A 325 -23.67 -3.76 14.79
CA THR A 325 -24.97 -4.06 14.19
C THR A 325 -25.26 -5.55 14.41
N PRO A 326 -26.47 -5.94 14.86
CA PRO A 326 -26.79 -7.34 15.11
C PRO A 326 -26.56 -8.21 13.88
N SER A 327 -25.88 -9.34 14.07
CA SER A 327 -25.68 -10.33 13.02
C SER A 327 -27.03 -10.94 12.63
N GLN A 328 -27.45 -10.74 11.38
CA GLN A 328 -28.65 -11.36 10.84
C GLN A 328 -28.37 -12.82 10.50
N THR A 329 -29.38 -13.68 10.59
CA THR A 329 -29.27 -15.08 10.15
C THR A 329 -28.96 -15.11 8.65
N GLN A 330 -27.75 -15.51 8.30
CA GLN A 330 -27.27 -15.53 6.93
C GLN A 330 -27.67 -16.84 6.24
N ALA A 331 -28.19 -16.74 5.01
CA ALA A 331 -28.43 -17.90 4.15
C ALA A 331 -27.12 -18.65 3.87
N LEU A 332 -27.18 -19.95 3.59
CA LEU A 332 -26.01 -20.70 3.12
C LEU A 332 -25.80 -20.45 1.63
N ILE A 333 -24.54 -20.27 1.24
CA ILE A 333 -24.09 -20.19 -0.16
C ILE A 333 -23.17 -21.36 -0.48
N SER A 334 -23.09 -21.75 -1.75
CA SER A 334 -22.19 -22.78 -2.24
C SER A 334 -21.14 -22.19 -3.18
N VAL A 335 -19.86 -22.34 -2.83
CA VAL A 335 -18.72 -21.83 -3.60
C VAL A 335 -17.93 -23.02 -4.15
N MET A 336 -17.63 -23.02 -5.44
CA MET A 336 -16.78 -24.04 -6.05
C MET A 336 -15.31 -23.67 -5.91
N LEU A 337 -14.56 -24.38 -5.07
CA LEU A 337 -13.12 -24.20 -4.94
C LEU A 337 -12.38 -25.13 -5.91
N LYS A 338 -11.46 -24.58 -6.71
CA LYS A 338 -10.64 -25.30 -7.70
C LYS A 338 -9.15 -25.03 -7.49
N VAL A 339 -8.34 -26.08 -7.61
CA VAL A 339 -6.88 -26.00 -7.70
C VAL A 339 -6.45 -26.89 -8.87
N PRO A 340 -6.23 -26.33 -10.08
CA PRO A 340 -5.89 -27.13 -11.25
C PRO A 340 -4.42 -27.57 -11.28
N SER A 341 -3.54 -26.86 -10.58
CA SER A 341 -2.08 -27.07 -10.61
C SER A 341 -1.60 -28.29 -9.79
N VAL A 342 -2.50 -29.03 -9.16
CA VAL A 342 -2.18 -30.19 -8.30
C VAL A 342 -2.66 -31.49 -8.94
N LEU A 343 -2.04 -32.63 -8.60
CA LEU A 343 -2.38 -33.94 -9.14
C LEU A 343 -2.83 -34.90 -8.02
N PRO A 344 -4.06 -35.45 -8.08
CA PRO A 344 -5.14 -35.10 -9.02
C PRO A 344 -5.67 -33.67 -8.78
N PRO A 345 -6.27 -33.01 -9.80
CA PRO A 345 -6.83 -31.66 -9.63
C PRO A 345 -7.87 -31.61 -8.51
N TYR A 346 -7.79 -30.60 -7.65
CA TYR A 346 -8.75 -30.42 -6.57
C TYR A 346 -9.96 -29.63 -7.07
N ARG A 347 -11.17 -30.14 -6.83
CA ARG A 347 -12.43 -29.44 -7.15
C ARG A 347 -13.56 -29.88 -6.22
N HIS A 348 -14.03 -28.99 -5.37
CA HIS A 348 -15.12 -29.29 -4.42
C HIS A 348 -16.07 -28.09 -4.25
N ALA A 349 -17.35 -28.39 -4.05
CA ALA A 349 -18.34 -27.41 -3.61
C ALA A 349 -18.26 -27.28 -2.09
N ILE A 350 -18.08 -26.06 -1.60
CA ILE A 350 -17.95 -25.75 -0.18
C ILE A 350 -19.13 -24.86 0.20
N SER A 351 -19.93 -25.31 1.17
CA SER A 351 -21.08 -24.54 1.67
C SER A 351 -20.71 -23.77 2.92
N VAL A 352 -20.94 -22.46 2.91
CA VAL A 352 -20.64 -21.52 4.01
C VAL A 352 -21.78 -20.50 4.17
N PRO A 353 -21.91 -19.83 5.32
CA PRO A 353 -22.83 -18.69 5.46
C PRO A 353 -22.51 -17.56 4.47
N ALA A 354 -23.55 -16.90 3.94
CA ALA A 354 -23.42 -15.73 3.09
C ALA A 354 -22.69 -14.61 3.85
N GLY A 355 -21.62 -14.05 3.28
CA GLY A 355 -20.78 -13.06 3.96
C GLY A 355 -19.49 -13.63 4.54
N SER A 356 -19.30 -14.95 4.53
CA SER A 356 -18.01 -15.59 4.81
C SER A 356 -16.94 -15.13 3.83
N SER A 357 -15.72 -14.93 4.33
CA SER A 357 -14.55 -14.62 3.51
C SER A 357 -14.10 -15.84 2.71
N LEU A 358 -13.26 -15.63 1.70
CA LEU A 358 -12.60 -16.74 0.99
C LEU A 358 -11.74 -17.58 1.96
N GLU A 359 -11.10 -16.98 2.96
CA GLU A 359 -10.36 -17.69 3.99
C GLU A 359 -11.28 -18.64 4.78
N ASP A 360 -12.50 -18.25 5.10
CA ASP A 360 -13.48 -19.13 5.75
C ASP A 360 -13.86 -20.31 4.84
N VAL A 361 -13.96 -20.10 3.52
CA VAL A 361 -14.15 -21.18 2.54
C VAL A 361 -12.94 -22.13 2.56
N LEU A 362 -11.71 -21.62 2.62
CA LEU A 362 -10.49 -22.45 2.70
C LEU A 362 -10.42 -23.25 4.00
N LYS A 363 -10.74 -22.62 5.15
CA LYS A 363 -10.85 -23.29 6.45
C LYS A 363 -11.90 -24.40 6.40
N LYS A 364 -13.07 -24.12 5.81
CA LYS A 364 -14.14 -25.11 5.70
C LYS A 364 -13.78 -26.26 4.77
N ALA A 365 -13.08 -25.97 3.67
CA ALA A 365 -12.55 -26.99 2.78
C ALA A 365 -11.54 -27.90 3.49
N GLN A 366 -10.68 -27.34 4.35
CA GLN A 366 -9.71 -28.10 5.15
C GLN A 366 -10.36 -28.99 6.21
N GLU A 367 -11.49 -28.56 6.78
CA GLU A 367 -12.27 -29.39 7.73
C GLU A 367 -13.00 -30.54 7.04
N LEU A 368 -13.62 -30.28 5.88
CA LEU A 368 -14.57 -31.20 5.24
C LEU A 368 -13.93 -32.11 4.19
N THR A 369 -12.76 -31.74 3.67
CA THR A 369 -12.11 -32.44 2.56
C THR A 369 -10.61 -32.64 2.87
N ARG A 370 -9.86 -33.21 1.94
CA ARG A 370 -8.39 -33.32 2.06
C ARG A 370 -7.65 -32.05 1.60
N PHE A 371 -8.29 -30.89 1.76
CA PHE A 371 -7.70 -29.61 1.39
C PHE A 371 -6.69 -29.17 2.46
N THR A 372 -5.56 -28.63 2.05
CA THR A 372 -4.60 -28.01 2.95
C THR A 372 -4.11 -26.70 2.35
N TYR A 373 -3.88 -25.70 3.19
CA TYR A 373 -3.26 -24.46 2.76
C TYR A 373 -2.41 -23.88 3.90
N GLY A 374 -1.46 -23.02 3.54
CA GLY A 374 -0.60 -22.31 4.48
C GLY A 374 -0.58 -20.84 4.14
N THR A 375 -0.53 -20.01 5.18
CA THR A 375 -0.47 -18.55 5.06
C THR A 375 0.72 -17.99 5.83
N ARG A 376 1.12 -16.77 5.46
CA ARG A 376 2.06 -15.96 6.22
C ARG A 376 1.43 -14.61 6.52
N ASN A 377 1.55 -14.16 7.77
CA ASN A 377 1.08 -12.84 8.17
C ASN A 377 1.84 -11.73 7.41
N SER A 378 1.09 -10.76 6.90
CA SER A 378 1.59 -9.58 6.22
C SER A 378 0.84 -8.33 6.70
N LEU A 379 1.33 -7.14 6.35
CA LEU A 379 0.61 -5.90 6.67
C LEU A 379 -0.75 -5.79 5.98
N SER A 380 -0.97 -6.56 4.92
CA SER A 380 -2.25 -6.64 4.19
C SER A 380 -3.15 -7.77 4.70
N GLY A 381 -2.76 -8.50 5.75
CA GLY A 381 -3.46 -9.71 6.22
C GLY A 381 -2.77 -11.02 5.79
N PRO A 382 -3.46 -12.16 5.89
CA PRO A 382 -2.88 -13.48 5.61
C PRO A 382 -2.58 -13.65 4.11
N TYR A 383 -1.30 -13.80 3.78
CA TYR A 383 -0.82 -14.04 2.43
C TYR A 383 -0.69 -15.55 2.17
N LEU A 384 -1.33 -16.06 1.12
CA LEU A 384 -1.35 -17.48 0.77
C LEU A 384 0.02 -17.94 0.25
N THR A 385 0.68 -18.87 0.96
CA THR A 385 2.03 -19.36 0.64
C THR A 385 2.07 -20.81 0.20
N SER A 386 1.07 -21.61 0.55
CA SER A 386 0.98 -23.00 0.09
C SER A 386 -0.45 -23.47 -0.08
N VAL A 387 -0.67 -24.35 -1.05
CA VAL A 387 -1.96 -24.99 -1.33
C VAL A 387 -1.70 -26.44 -1.68
N MET A 388 -2.42 -27.37 -1.05
CA MET A 388 -2.31 -28.82 -1.26
C MET A 388 -0.86 -29.34 -1.17
N GLY A 389 -0.10 -28.82 -0.19
CA GLY A 389 1.31 -29.18 0.03
C GLY A 389 2.31 -28.55 -0.96
N LYS A 390 1.86 -27.79 -1.97
CA LYS A 390 2.74 -27.06 -2.89
C LYS A 390 2.99 -25.65 -2.35
N GLU A 391 4.22 -25.42 -1.89
CA GLU A 391 4.70 -24.08 -1.51
C GLU A 391 5.09 -23.24 -2.73
N VAL A 392 4.99 -21.92 -2.58
CA VAL A 392 5.48 -20.95 -3.58
C VAL A 392 7.01 -21.01 -3.68
N GLY A 393 7.54 -21.15 -4.89
CA GLY A 393 8.96 -21.02 -5.18
C GLY A 393 9.42 -19.56 -5.33
N GLU A 394 10.67 -19.39 -5.77
CA GLU A 394 11.16 -18.06 -6.18
C GLU A 394 10.35 -17.55 -7.37
N ARG A 395 9.87 -16.30 -7.29
CA ARG A 395 9.03 -15.66 -8.33
C ARG A 395 7.71 -16.36 -8.62
N GLU A 396 7.25 -17.22 -7.71
CA GLU A 396 5.93 -17.81 -7.80
C GLU A 396 4.99 -17.21 -6.76
N PHE A 397 3.70 -17.18 -7.07
CA PHE A 397 2.67 -16.90 -6.09
C PHE A 397 1.37 -17.63 -6.43
N TRP A 398 0.53 -17.83 -5.41
CA TRP A 398 -0.83 -18.33 -5.59
C TRP A 398 -1.75 -17.18 -5.99
N GLN A 399 -2.04 -17.10 -7.28
CA GLN A 399 -3.04 -16.17 -7.80
C GLN A 399 -4.45 -16.67 -7.44
N LEU A 400 -5.27 -15.73 -6.96
CA LEU A 400 -6.68 -15.96 -6.68
C LEU A 400 -7.49 -15.48 -7.89
N LEU A 401 -8.33 -16.33 -8.46
CA LEU A 401 -9.17 -15.97 -9.59
C LEU A 401 -10.64 -16.31 -9.33
N GLN A 402 -11.52 -15.44 -9.79
CA GLN A 402 -12.88 -15.81 -10.12
C GLN A 402 -12.89 -16.39 -11.54
N ALA A 403 -13.36 -17.64 -11.68
CA ALA A 403 -13.40 -18.30 -12.97
C ALA A 403 -14.30 -17.53 -13.97
N PRO A 404 -13.98 -17.53 -15.27
CA PRO A 404 -12.94 -18.34 -15.90
C PRO A 404 -11.51 -17.84 -15.65
N ASP A 405 -11.23 -16.53 -15.69
CA ASP A 405 -9.85 -16.00 -15.66
C ASP A 405 -9.75 -14.56 -15.10
N THR A 406 -10.64 -14.17 -14.19
CA THR A 406 -10.63 -12.81 -13.61
C THR A 406 -9.84 -12.81 -12.29
N PRO A 407 -8.64 -12.19 -12.20
CA PRO A 407 -7.92 -12.11 -10.94
C PRO A 407 -8.71 -11.32 -9.90
N LEU A 408 -8.74 -11.82 -8.67
CA LEU A 408 -9.35 -11.09 -7.56
C LEU A 408 -8.50 -9.85 -7.23
N LEU A 409 -9.18 -8.78 -6.82
CA LEU A 409 -8.55 -7.54 -6.37
C LEU A 409 -8.31 -7.53 -4.84
N GLU A 410 -8.84 -8.52 -4.13
CA GLU A 410 -8.78 -8.65 -2.67
C GLU A 410 -8.10 -9.96 -2.27
N GLY A 411 -7.53 -9.98 -1.05
CA GLY A 411 -6.94 -11.19 -0.47
C GLY A 411 -7.98 -12.15 0.11
N ILE A 412 -7.52 -13.32 0.56
CA ILE A 412 -8.41 -14.37 1.08
C ILE A 412 -9.26 -13.92 2.27
N ALA A 413 -8.75 -13.03 3.13
CA ALA A 413 -9.47 -12.57 4.32
C ALA A 413 -10.50 -11.48 4.03
N ASP A 414 -10.38 -10.77 2.90
CA ASP A 414 -11.23 -9.61 2.58
C ASP A 414 -12.29 -9.95 1.52
N TYR A 415 -11.94 -10.79 0.55
CA TYR A 415 -12.84 -11.18 -0.53
C TYR A 415 -14.00 -12.02 0.02
N ILE A 416 -15.23 -11.63 -0.32
CA ILE A 416 -16.47 -12.32 0.05
C ILE A 416 -17.09 -12.93 -1.21
N PRO A 417 -16.95 -14.25 -1.42
CA PRO A 417 -17.56 -14.91 -2.58
C PRO A 417 -19.09 -14.84 -2.55
N LYS A 418 -19.70 -14.86 -3.74
CA LYS A 418 -21.16 -14.97 -3.92
C LYS A 418 -21.60 -16.41 -4.17
N ASP A 419 -22.89 -16.67 -4.00
CA ASP A 419 -23.46 -17.99 -4.27
C ASP A 419 -23.23 -18.42 -5.72
N GLY A 420 -22.81 -19.68 -5.89
CA GLY A 420 -22.50 -20.27 -7.19
C GLY A 420 -21.17 -19.82 -7.80
N GLU A 421 -20.41 -18.93 -7.17
CA GLU A 421 -19.10 -18.53 -7.69
C GLU A 421 -18.11 -19.69 -7.70
N THR A 422 -17.21 -19.65 -8.68
CA THR A 422 -16.09 -20.58 -8.77
C THR A 422 -14.80 -19.82 -8.54
N ILE A 423 -14.08 -20.19 -7.48
CA ILE A 423 -12.78 -19.62 -7.12
C ILE A 423 -11.68 -20.60 -7.46
N GLU A 424 -10.69 -20.12 -8.19
CA GLU A 424 -9.52 -20.88 -8.60
C GLU A 424 -8.26 -20.37 -7.90
N LEU A 425 -7.51 -21.28 -7.30
CA LEU A 425 -6.17 -21.03 -6.78
C LEU A 425 -5.16 -21.54 -7.82
N ARG A 426 -4.49 -20.62 -8.51
CA ARG A 426 -3.55 -20.94 -9.60
C ARG A 426 -2.14 -20.54 -9.20
N LEU A 427 -1.19 -21.48 -9.26
CA LEU A 427 0.22 -21.16 -9.07
C LEU A 427 0.76 -20.54 -10.36
N VAL A 428 1.27 -19.31 -10.28
CA VAL A 428 1.81 -18.58 -11.43
C VAL A 428 3.19 -18.02 -11.12
N SER A 429 4.00 -17.82 -12.16
CA SER A 429 5.26 -17.10 -12.09
C SER A 429 5.10 -15.69 -12.66
N TRP A 430 5.83 -14.72 -12.11
CA TRP A 430 5.84 -13.35 -12.62
C TRP A 430 7.25 -12.87 -12.94
#